data_AF-A0AAW2CES1-F1
#
_entry.id   AF-A0AAW2CES1-F1
#
_cell.length_a   1.000
_cell.length_b   1.000
_cell.length_c   1.000
_cell.angle_alpha   90.00
_cell.angle_beta   90.00
_cell.angle_gamma   90.00
#
_symmetry.space_group_name_H-M   'P 1'
#
loop_
_entity.id
_entity.type
_entity.pdbx_description
1 polymer ?
#
loop_
_entity_poly.entity_id
_entity_poly.type
_entity_poly.pdbx_seq_one_letter_code
_entity_poly.pdbx_strand_id
1 'polypeptide(L)'
;MSQKIADALSFFVFLKIWAVTTFGLGDDSIESPQFEAATLFPKDLSGYVPDFGITKENIITKRYVFDASMIETLRAKCVDNEGLENQKQPSSVETLSTFIWTRFVAVTKDESGPEKLLYTVNLRPRTDPPQPQSSFGNLFSIAITIPILKTGDEGQGLVLQD
;
A
#
# COMPACT_ATOMS: atom_id res chain seq x y z
N MET A 1 1.88 16.04 -10.82
CA MET A 1 2.63 14.89 -11.38
C MET A 1 1.61 13.85 -11.80
N SER A 2 1.74 13.23 -12.98
CA SER A 2 0.72 12.32 -13.51
C SER A 2 0.99 10.89 -13.05
N GLN A 3 0.00 10.21 -12.46
CA GLN A 3 0.10 8.79 -12.09
C GLN A 3 0.34 7.87 -13.30
N LYS A 4 0.11 8.37 -14.54
CA LYS A 4 0.47 7.66 -15.77
C LYS A 4 1.98 7.56 -15.99
N ILE A 5 2.75 8.47 -15.39
CA ILE A 5 4.19 8.62 -15.68
C ILE A 5 5.03 7.98 -14.56
N ALA A 6 4.62 8.12 -13.30
CA ALA A 6 5.43 7.68 -12.19
C ALA A 6 4.60 7.39 -10.94
N ASP A 7 5.07 6.40 -10.18
CA ASP A 7 4.51 6.04 -8.88
C ASP A 7 4.94 7.04 -7.78
N ALA A 8 4.39 6.87 -6.58
CA ALA A 8 4.68 7.74 -5.45
C ALA A 8 6.17 7.74 -5.08
N LEU A 9 6.86 6.59 -5.16
CA LEU A 9 8.28 6.51 -4.83
C LEU A 9 9.12 7.32 -5.83
N SER A 10 8.84 7.20 -7.13
CA SER A 10 9.49 7.99 -8.19
C SER A 10 9.28 9.49 -7.99
N PHE A 11 8.09 9.90 -7.53
CA PHE A 11 7.81 11.28 -7.18
C PHE A 11 8.69 11.78 -6.02
N PHE A 12 8.84 10.98 -4.95
CA PHE A 12 9.68 11.35 -3.82
C PHE A 12 11.16 11.41 -4.20
N VAL A 13 11.64 10.49 -5.05
CA VAL A 13 12.99 10.55 -5.61
C VAL A 13 13.20 11.85 -6.37
N PHE A 14 12.27 12.23 -7.25
CA PHE A 14 12.31 13.51 -7.95
C PHE A 14 12.37 14.71 -6.99
N LEU A 15 11.49 14.76 -5.98
CA LEU A 15 11.49 15.84 -4.98
C LEU A 15 12.80 15.91 -4.20
N LYS A 16 13.39 14.77 -3.85
CA LYS A 16 14.68 14.69 -3.17
C LYS A 16 15.79 15.29 -4.03
N ILE A 17 15.89 14.87 -5.30
CA ILE A 17 16.86 15.40 -6.26
C ILE A 17 16.67 16.90 -6.47
N TRP A 18 15.42 17.33 -6.65
CA TRP A 18 15.09 18.74 -6.84
C TRP A 18 15.53 19.58 -5.65
N ALA A 19 15.19 19.16 -4.42
CA ALA A 19 15.59 19.86 -3.20
C ALA A 19 17.12 20.01 -3.12
N VAL A 20 17.85 18.91 -3.27
CA VAL A 20 19.31 18.90 -3.18
C VAL A 20 19.95 19.81 -4.24
N THR A 21 19.45 19.73 -5.48
CA THR A 21 19.89 20.60 -6.58
C THR A 21 19.65 22.07 -6.25
N THR A 22 18.47 22.42 -5.73
CA THR A 22 18.13 23.81 -5.39
C THR A 22 18.95 24.38 -4.24
N PHE A 23 19.36 23.55 -3.28
CA PHE A 23 20.17 23.98 -2.15
C PHE A 23 21.68 24.00 -2.45
N GLY A 24 22.10 23.57 -3.64
CA GLY A 24 23.52 23.50 -4.01
C GLY A 24 24.32 22.51 -3.14
N LEU A 25 23.62 21.59 -2.48
CA LEU A 25 24.21 20.51 -1.73
C LEU A 25 24.67 19.48 -2.77
N GLY A 26 25.88 19.62 -3.30
CA GLY A 26 26.46 18.57 -4.14
C GLY A 26 26.54 17.28 -3.33
N ASP A 27 25.60 16.36 -3.55
CA ASP A 27 25.50 15.11 -2.82
C ASP A 27 25.64 13.95 -3.79
N ASP A 28 26.87 13.44 -3.90
CA ASP A 28 27.22 12.28 -4.71
C ASP A 28 26.55 10.98 -4.22
N SER A 29 25.89 11.00 -3.04
CA SER A 29 25.12 9.86 -2.53
C SER A 29 23.72 9.73 -3.15
N ILE A 30 23.25 10.74 -3.90
CA ILE A 30 21.96 10.67 -4.58
C ILE A 30 22.12 10.00 -5.93
N GLU A 31 21.69 8.75 -6.00
CA GLU A 31 21.59 8.03 -7.26
C GLU A 31 20.68 8.78 -8.25
N SER A 32 21.18 8.93 -9.48
CA SER A 32 20.43 9.49 -10.59
C SER A 32 19.25 8.58 -10.96
N PRO A 33 18.09 9.14 -11.35
CA PRO A 33 16.94 8.35 -11.71
C PRO A 33 17.22 7.51 -12.96
N GLN A 34 16.90 6.21 -12.89
CA GLN A 34 17.11 5.26 -13.98
C GLN A 34 15.79 5.04 -14.74
N PHE A 35 15.82 5.17 -16.06
CA PHE A 35 14.61 5.14 -16.91
C PHE A 35 14.46 3.81 -17.67
N GLU A 36 14.84 2.71 -17.05
CA GLU A 36 14.86 1.37 -17.67
C GLU A 36 13.59 0.54 -17.39
N ALA A 37 12.56 1.13 -16.77
CA ALA A 37 11.35 0.42 -16.37
C ALA A 37 10.64 -0.31 -17.53
N ALA A 38 10.72 0.23 -18.75
CA ALA A 38 10.13 -0.38 -19.94
C ALA A 38 10.79 -1.72 -20.34
N THR A 39 12.01 -1.99 -19.87
CA THR A 39 12.71 -3.27 -20.08
C THR A 39 12.21 -4.38 -19.16
N LEU A 40 11.56 -4.01 -18.06
CA LEU A 40 11.17 -4.94 -16.99
C LEU A 40 9.78 -5.54 -17.20
N PHE A 41 8.89 -4.84 -17.91
CA PHE A 41 7.51 -5.28 -18.09
C PHE A 41 7.28 -5.83 -19.50
N PRO A 42 6.48 -6.90 -19.63
CA PRO A 42 6.09 -7.41 -20.93
C PRO A 42 5.32 -6.32 -21.72
N LYS A 43 5.47 -6.36 -23.05
CA LYS A 43 4.76 -5.43 -23.94
C LYS A 43 3.26 -5.72 -24.03
N ASP A 44 2.82 -6.88 -23.57
CA ASP A 44 1.42 -7.24 -23.52
C ASP A 44 0.76 -6.58 -22.29
N LEU A 45 -0.26 -5.78 -22.55
CA LEU A 45 -1.06 -5.07 -21.54
C LEU A 45 -2.42 -5.75 -21.34
N SER A 46 -2.62 -6.97 -21.84
CA SER A 46 -3.83 -7.74 -21.61
C SER A 46 -4.11 -7.87 -20.10
N GLY A 47 -5.29 -7.43 -19.66
CA GLY A 47 -5.67 -7.39 -18.24
C GLY A 47 -5.36 -6.08 -17.50
N TYR A 48 -4.74 -5.08 -18.14
CA TYR A 48 -4.63 -3.74 -17.55
C TYR A 48 -6.00 -3.03 -17.54
N VAL A 49 -6.61 -2.94 -16.36
CA VAL A 49 -7.83 -2.16 -16.13
C VAL A 49 -7.40 -0.79 -15.59
N PRO A 50 -7.49 0.31 -16.37
CA PRO A 50 -6.91 1.59 -15.98
C PRO A 50 -7.77 2.36 -14.97
N ASP A 51 -8.98 1.89 -14.71
CA ASP A 51 -10.02 2.75 -14.15
C ASP A 51 -10.32 2.38 -12.69
N PHE A 52 -9.74 3.17 -11.79
CA PHE A 52 -10.18 3.22 -10.39
C PHE A 52 -11.30 4.22 -10.16
N GLY A 53 -11.90 4.79 -11.22
CA GLY A 53 -13.08 5.64 -11.16
C GLY A 53 -12.87 6.88 -10.30
N ILE A 54 -12.64 8.03 -10.92
CA ILE A 54 -12.75 9.30 -10.18
C ILE A 54 -14.24 9.55 -9.94
N THR A 55 -14.71 9.28 -8.72
CA THR A 55 -16.07 9.67 -8.32
C THR A 55 -16.13 11.19 -8.18
N LYS A 56 -17.18 11.81 -8.73
CA LYS A 56 -17.43 13.26 -8.60
C LYS A 56 -18.19 13.61 -7.33
N GLU A 57 -18.01 12.80 -6.29
CA GLU A 57 -18.72 12.93 -5.04
C GLU A 57 -18.07 14.01 -4.18
N ASN A 58 -18.87 14.65 -3.33
CA ASN A 58 -18.36 15.62 -2.39
C ASN A 58 -17.75 14.89 -1.18
N ILE A 59 -16.44 14.64 -1.23
CA ILE A 59 -15.71 13.88 -0.22
C ILE A 59 -15.14 14.84 0.84
N ILE A 60 -15.51 14.62 2.11
CA ILE A 60 -14.87 15.30 3.24
C ILE A 60 -13.61 14.52 3.64
N THR A 61 -12.46 15.16 3.53
CA THR A 61 -11.19 14.57 3.95
C THR A 61 -10.88 14.95 5.41
N LYS A 62 -10.61 13.96 6.26
CA LYS A 62 -10.13 14.14 7.65
C LYS A 62 -8.81 13.42 7.85
N ARG A 63 -7.93 14.00 8.69
CA ARG A 63 -6.64 13.39 9.06
C ARG A 63 -6.71 12.84 10.48
N TYR A 64 -6.44 11.54 10.62
CA TYR A 64 -6.27 10.86 11.90
C TYR A 64 -4.78 10.55 12.09
N VAL A 65 -4.24 10.87 13.27
CA VAL A 65 -2.82 10.66 13.59
C VAL A 65 -2.72 9.54 14.61
N PHE A 66 -1.89 8.54 14.31
CA PHE A 66 -1.62 7.40 15.18
C PHE A 66 -0.16 7.45 15.59
N ASP A 67 0.10 7.55 16.89
CA ASP A 67 1.46 7.50 17.42
C ASP A 67 1.94 6.05 17.56
N ALA A 68 3.24 5.89 17.82
CA ALA A 68 3.86 4.57 17.97
C ALA A 68 3.22 3.76 19.10
N SER A 69 2.92 4.37 20.25
CA SER A 69 2.30 3.69 21.39
C SER A 69 0.90 3.15 21.07
N MET A 70 0.10 3.91 20.31
CA MET A 70 -1.23 3.50 19.89
C MET A 70 -1.15 2.37 18.86
N ILE A 71 -0.19 2.42 17.94
CA ILE A 71 0.05 1.32 17.00
C ILE A 71 0.41 0.04 17.75
N GLU A 72 1.30 0.11 18.74
CA GLU A 72 1.66 -1.07 19.55
C GLU A 72 0.47 -1.60 20.38
N THR A 73 -0.37 -0.70 20.89
CA THR A 73 -1.61 -1.10 21.59
C THR A 73 -2.60 -1.80 20.64
N LEU A 74 -2.75 -1.30 19.41
CA LEU A 74 -3.59 -1.93 18.39
C LEU A 74 -3.02 -3.29 17.98
N ARG A 75 -1.69 -3.38 17.84
CA ARG A 75 -0.99 -4.60 17.48
C ARG A 75 -1.20 -5.70 18.51
N ALA A 76 -1.09 -5.39 19.80
CA ALA A 76 -1.34 -6.36 20.88
C ALA A 76 -2.75 -6.94 20.79
N LYS A 77 -3.76 -6.09 20.56
CA LYS A 77 -5.16 -6.53 20.39
C LYS A 77 -5.36 -7.44 19.18
N CYS A 78 -4.59 -7.28 18.11
CA CYS A 78 -4.67 -8.19 16.96
C CYS A 78 -4.10 -9.58 17.31
N VAL A 79 -2.96 -9.63 18.01
CA VAL A 79 -2.30 -10.89 18.39
C VAL A 79 -3.15 -11.69 19.37
N ASP A 80 -3.75 -11.01 20.36
CA ASP A 80 -4.57 -11.64 21.39
C ASP A 80 -5.86 -12.26 20.83
N ASN A 81 -6.43 -11.68 19.76
CA ASN A 81 -7.69 -12.14 19.16
C ASN A 81 -7.51 -13.27 18.12
N GLU A 82 -6.30 -13.48 17.59
CA GLU A 82 -6.09 -14.42 16.47
C GLU A 82 -5.44 -15.75 16.88
N GLY A 83 -5.13 -15.97 18.16
CA GLY A 83 -4.47 -17.20 18.61
C GLY A 83 -3.15 -17.45 17.86
N LEU A 84 -2.48 -16.35 17.50
CA LEU A 84 -1.38 -16.29 16.55
C LEU A 84 -0.04 -16.64 17.21
N GLU A 85 0.00 -17.68 18.06
CA GLU A 85 1.20 -18.01 18.84
C GLU A 85 2.42 -18.39 17.98
N ASN A 86 2.23 -18.63 16.67
CA ASN A 86 3.28 -19.09 15.76
C ASN A 86 3.46 -18.25 14.48
N GLN A 87 2.83 -17.08 14.34
CA GLN A 87 3.09 -16.22 13.17
C GLN A 87 3.89 -14.97 13.50
N LYS A 88 4.56 -14.47 12.46
CA LYS A 88 5.31 -13.22 12.49
C LYS A 88 4.40 -12.09 12.94
N GLN A 89 4.89 -11.26 13.85
CA GLN A 89 4.17 -10.10 14.34
C GLN A 89 3.74 -9.23 13.14
N PRO A 90 2.45 -8.79 13.08
CA PRO A 90 1.96 -7.96 11.98
C PRO A 90 2.82 -6.71 11.82
N SER A 91 2.86 -6.11 10.63
CA SER A 91 3.45 -4.79 10.41
C SER A 91 2.51 -3.69 10.89
N SER A 92 3.04 -2.47 11.05
CA SER A 92 2.21 -1.31 11.40
C SER A 92 1.17 -0.98 10.33
N VAL A 93 1.49 -1.25 9.05
CA VAL A 93 0.56 -1.08 7.93
C VAL A 93 -0.59 -2.06 8.05
N GLU A 94 -0.30 -3.35 8.24
CA GLU A 94 -1.35 -4.37 8.44
C GLU A 94 -2.22 -4.06 9.65
N THR A 95 -1.60 -3.70 10.78
CA THR A 95 -2.33 -3.34 12.02
C THR A 95 -3.28 -2.16 11.81
N LEU A 96 -2.80 -1.08 11.20
CA LEU A 96 -3.62 0.12 10.97
C LEU A 96 -4.69 -0.12 9.91
N SER A 97 -4.38 -0.83 8.83
CA SER A 97 -5.34 -1.18 7.78
C SER A 97 -6.47 -2.03 8.34
N THR A 98 -6.17 -3.05 9.14
CA THR A 98 -7.19 -3.86 9.82
C THR A 98 -8.03 -3.03 10.79
N PHE A 99 -7.41 -2.15 11.57
CA PHE A 99 -8.15 -1.26 12.48
C PHE A 99 -9.10 -0.31 11.74
N ILE A 100 -8.62 0.36 10.68
CA ILE A 100 -9.46 1.26 9.88
C ILE A 100 -10.60 0.49 9.22
N TRP A 101 -10.29 -0.68 8.67
CA TRP A 101 -11.27 -1.56 8.05
C TRP A 101 -12.40 -1.97 8.98
N THR A 102 -12.06 -2.49 10.16
CA THR A 102 -13.07 -2.93 11.14
C THR A 102 -14.01 -1.80 11.55
N ARG A 103 -13.50 -0.56 11.62
CA ARG A 103 -14.33 0.63 11.88
C ARG A 103 -15.16 1.04 10.68
N PHE A 104 -14.61 0.95 9.48
CA PHE A 104 -15.33 1.23 8.24
C PHE A 104 -16.54 0.31 8.12
N VAL A 105 -16.34 -1.01 8.14
CA VAL A 105 -17.42 -1.99 8.01
C VAL A 105 -18.49 -1.83 9.10
N ALA A 106 -18.08 -1.56 10.35
CA ALA A 106 -19.00 -1.38 11.46
C ALA A 106 -19.96 -0.19 11.25
N VAL A 107 -19.55 0.81 10.47
CA VAL A 107 -20.33 2.01 10.17
C VAL A 107 -21.11 1.87 8.86
N THR A 108 -20.56 1.19 7.85
CA THR A 108 -21.14 1.14 6.50
C THR A 108 -22.27 0.14 6.36
N LYS A 109 -22.31 -0.97 7.13
CA LYS A 109 -23.37 -2.01 7.12
C LYS A 109 -23.99 -2.23 5.72
N ASP A 110 -23.13 -2.33 4.71
CA ASP A 110 -23.59 -2.34 3.32
C ASP A 110 -23.94 -3.78 2.91
N GLU A 111 -25.12 -3.97 2.31
CA GLU A 111 -25.59 -5.25 1.78
C GLU A 111 -25.18 -5.46 0.30
N SER A 112 -24.43 -4.52 -0.28
CA SER A 112 -24.10 -4.49 -1.72
C SER A 112 -23.03 -5.51 -2.17
N GLY A 113 -22.38 -6.22 -1.26
CA GLY A 113 -21.41 -7.28 -1.57
C GLY A 113 -20.19 -7.28 -0.63
N PRO A 114 -19.22 -8.19 -0.83
CA PRO A 114 -18.04 -8.25 0.01
C PRO A 114 -17.18 -7.00 -0.20
N GLU A 115 -17.01 -6.21 0.85
CA GLU A 115 -16.10 -5.08 0.82
C GLU A 115 -14.66 -5.59 0.57
N LYS A 116 -13.90 -4.89 -0.29
CA LYS A 116 -12.53 -5.27 -0.67
C LYS A 116 -11.53 -4.21 -0.21
N LEU A 117 -10.35 -4.67 0.20
CA LEU A 117 -9.23 -3.80 0.53
C LEU A 117 -8.15 -3.91 -0.53
N LEU A 118 -7.76 -2.78 -1.11
CA LEU A 118 -6.76 -2.69 -2.16
C LEU A 118 -5.47 -2.09 -1.60
N TYR A 119 -4.35 -2.75 -1.87
CA TYR A 119 -3.02 -2.32 -1.47
C TYR A 119 -2.12 -2.13 -2.68
N THR A 120 -1.36 -1.04 -2.69
CA THR A 120 -0.28 -0.85 -3.66
C THR A 120 1.03 -1.39 -3.10
N VAL A 121 1.68 -2.26 -3.86
CA VAL A 121 2.87 -2.99 -3.45
C VAL A 121 4.05 -2.54 -4.31
N ASN A 122 5.11 -2.02 -3.69
CA ASN A 122 6.33 -1.63 -4.41
C ASN A 122 7.01 -2.87 -5.01
N LEU A 123 7.16 -2.92 -6.34
CA LEU A 123 7.77 -4.05 -7.03
C LEU A 123 9.29 -4.02 -7.03
N ARG A 124 9.93 -2.86 -6.81
CA ARG A 124 11.39 -2.72 -6.87
C ARG A 124 12.16 -3.75 -6.03
N PRO A 125 11.85 -3.98 -4.74
CA PRO A 125 12.55 -5.01 -3.96
C PRO A 125 12.10 -6.45 -4.26
N ARG A 126 11.14 -6.64 -5.17
CA ARG A 126 10.46 -7.91 -5.46
C ARG A 126 10.73 -8.44 -6.88
N THR A 127 11.53 -7.73 -7.68
CA THR A 127 12.04 -8.22 -8.96
C THR A 127 13.30 -9.06 -8.76
N ASP A 128 13.63 -9.89 -9.74
CA ASP A 128 14.91 -10.59 -9.82
C ASP A 128 15.66 -10.16 -11.10
N PRO A 129 16.74 -9.37 -10.99
CA PRO A 129 17.32 -8.83 -9.75
C PRO A 129 16.48 -7.68 -9.14
N PRO A 130 16.64 -7.38 -7.84
CA PRO A 130 15.98 -6.24 -7.20
C PRO A 130 16.37 -4.91 -7.88
N GLN A 131 15.36 -4.08 -8.17
CA GLN A 131 15.58 -2.76 -8.74
C GLN A 131 15.99 -1.73 -7.68
N PRO A 132 16.87 -0.78 -8.02
CA PRO A 132 17.21 0.32 -7.11
C PRO A 132 16.01 1.25 -6.90
N GLN A 133 16.00 1.96 -5.77
CA GLN A 133 14.94 2.93 -5.46
C GLN A 133 14.88 4.07 -6.48
N SER A 134 16.02 4.38 -7.11
CA SER A 134 16.17 5.36 -8.19
C SER A 134 15.53 4.92 -9.52
N SER A 135 15.07 3.68 -9.66
CA SER A 135 14.29 3.22 -10.83
C SER A 135 13.01 4.02 -10.97
N PHE A 136 12.92 4.79 -12.04
CA PHE A 136 11.86 5.75 -12.29
C PHE A 136 10.73 5.14 -13.11
N GLY A 137 9.49 5.41 -12.70
CA GLY A 137 8.29 4.98 -13.41
C GLY A 137 7.25 4.35 -12.49
N ASN A 138 6.32 3.60 -13.08
CA ASN A 138 5.31 2.84 -12.34
C ASN A 138 5.81 1.41 -12.09
N LEU A 139 6.40 1.16 -10.92
CA LEU A 139 6.85 -0.18 -10.51
C LEU A 139 6.08 -0.60 -9.26
N PHE A 140 4.78 -0.82 -9.42
CA PHE A 140 3.91 -1.33 -8.35
C PHE A 140 2.94 -2.37 -8.88
N SER A 141 2.46 -3.21 -7.98
CA SER A 141 1.32 -4.11 -8.23
C SER A 141 0.20 -3.81 -7.24
N ILE A 142 -1.01 -4.26 -7.56
CA ILE A 142 -2.18 -4.11 -6.70
C ILE A 142 -2.48 -5.48 -6.09
N ALA A 143 -2.42 -5.55 -4.76
CA ALA A 143 -2.90 -6.70 -4.01
C ALA A 143 -4.32 -6.40 -3.52
N ILE A 144 -5.21 -7.38 -3.62
CA ILE A 144 -6.60 -7.27 -3.18
C ILE A 144 -6.82 -8.28 -2.07
N THR A 145 -7.40 -7.83 -0.96
CA THR A 145 -7.80 -8.69 0.15
C THR A 145 -9.30 -8.57 0.36
N ILE A 146 -9.97 -9.71 0.54
CA ILE A 146 -11.39 -9.78 0.88
C ILE A 146 -11.47 -10.35 2.30
N PRO A 147 -11.55 -9.49 3.32
CA PRO A 147 -11.63 -9.95 4.70
C PRO A 147 -13.01 -10.55 4.98
N ILE A 148 -13.02 -11.79 5.47
CA ILE A 148 -14.24 -12.48 5.86
C ILE A 148 -14.55 -12.09 7.29
N LEU A 149 -15.57 -11.25 7.50
CA LEU A 149 -16.10 -10.99 8.83
C LEU A 149 -17.04 -12.12 9.21
N LYS A 150 -16.61 -12.98 10.13
CA LYS A 150 -17.51 -13.96 10.73
C LYS A 150 -18.60 -13.21 11.51
N THR A 151 -19.83 -13.36 11.05
CA THR A 151 -21.00 -12.79 11.71
C THR A 151 -21.37 -13.72 12.86
N GLY A 152 -21.05 -13.30 14.08
CA GLY A 152 -21.32 -14.06 15.30
C GLY A 152 -20.08 -14.80 15.78
N ASP A 153 -19.56 -14.27 16.88
CA ASP A 153 -18.48 -14.84 17.69
C ASP A 153 -17.06 -14.65 17.19
N GLU A 154 -16.20 -14.42 18.17
CA GLU A 154 -14.76 -14.22 18.06
C GLU A 154 -14.10 -15.35 17.25
N GLY A 155 -13.28 -14.99 16.27
CA GLY A 155 -12.25 -15.89 15.74
C GLY A 155 -12.35 -16.35 14.28
N GLN A 156 -11.31 -15.95 13.55
CA GLN A 156 -10.57 -16.74 12.55
C GLN A 156 -11.00 -16.71 11.08
N GLY A 157 -9.99 -16.64 10.20
CA GLY A 157 -9.97 -17.38 8.93
C GLY A 157 -9.62 -16.54 7.70
N LEU A 158 -8.34 -16.26 7.46
CA LEU A 158 -7.87 -15.87 6.13
C LEU A 158 -7.40 -17.12 5.38
N VAL A 159 -8.13 -17.49 4.34
CA VAL A 159 -7.66 -18.43 3.33
C VAL A 159 -6.84 -17.63 2.33
N LEU A 160 -5.52 -17.85 2.33
CA LEU A 160 -4.66 -17.50 1.21
C LEU A 160 -5.05 -18.40 0.05
N GLN A 161 -5.41 -17.80 -1.09
CA GLN A 161 -5.55 -18.53 -2.35
C GLN A 161 -4.30 -18.25 -3.18
N ASP A 162 -3.69 -19.34 -3.64
CA ASP A 162 -2.44 -19.43 -4.41
C ASP A 162 -2.43 -18.61 -5.72
#